data_AF-A0A382JHH4-F1
#
_entry.id   AF-A0A382JHH4-F1
#
_cell.length_a   1.000
_cell.length_b   1.000
_cell.length_c   1.000
_cell.angle_alpha   90.00
_cell.angle_beta   90.00
_cell.angle_gamma   90.00
#
_symmetry.space_group_name_H-M   'P 1'
#
loop_
_entity.id
_entity.type
_entity.pdbx_description
1 polymer ?
#
loop_
_entity_poly.entity_id
_entity_poly.type
_entity_poly.pdbx_seq_one_letter_code
_entity_poly.pdbx_strand_id
1 'polypeptide(L)'
;KMVQTIQGRNKTTEPFVLNPAMPLPTVLAQPKPLTITSPKPSLPLSTRQRQIPTSNSLTRSHVNVEELKTIAPDSLGTLNAEQGGFGINMWKDVSRSKVERLLPKLPVGSKSRAMRDLMRRLLLSSAKAPEGKLIETKSSDLIGTRVELLTNMGDIPAAAELIKQIPIAAHSRRLLRNEVDTLFMRNDNARVCSLVASQIRDVNTAYWQKAHIFCQSLAGEIDKASLGASLLRETGDNDQVFHGLLNQLSGFEKYHVASLIDPEPLYFAMVRAANADLPADVTSSNNPAILRTIATSPNARPELRLDAAERAESMGALNTEVLRQLYAGVTISDSALENPITAGNSKRSPLSRARQYRKALVEGVPTATAELLSRAFKDAREAGRYQSMARVFSPILKGITPTHDFIWFIPEAIRALLTAGDIESAAPWFSILRSSAMLN
;
A
#
# COMPACT_ATOMS: atom_id res chain seq x y z
N LYS A 1 73.19 -29.95 12.68
CA LYS A 1 73.00 -31.42 12.72
C LYS A 1 71.52 -31.73 12.50
N MET A 2 71.23 -32.43 11.38
CA MET A 2 70.09 -33.31 11.04
C MET A 2 68.72 -33.07 11.71
N VAL A 3 67.64 -32.74 11.00
CA VAL A 3 66.88 -33.43 9.91
C VAL A 3 65.67 -34.20 10.44
N GLN A 4 64.48 -33.83 9.94
CA GLN A 4 63.30 -34.62 9.52
C GLN A 4 62.15 -33.60 9.35
N THR A 5 61.69 -33.15 8.17
CA THR A 5 61.33 -33.76 6.87
C THR A 5 60.23 -34.80 6.97
N ILE A 6 58.97 -34.37 6.78
CA ILE A 6 57.86 -35.03 6.05
C ILE A 6 56.82 -33.90 5.78
N GLN A 7 56.14 -33.68 4.64
CA GLN A 7 56.25 -34.04 3.23
C GLN A 7 55.11 -33.28 2.56
N GLY A 8 55.40 -32.50 1.51
CA GLY A 8 54.40 -31.78 0.74
C GLY A 8 53.90 -32.58 -0.47
N ARG A 9 52.69 -32.18 -0.92
CA ARG A 9 52.12 -32.29 -2.27
C ARG A 9 51.87 -33.69 -2.85
N ASN A 10 50.59 -33.97 -3.10
CA ASN A 10 50.04 -33.96 -4.46
C ASN A 10 48.53 -34.20 -4.42
N LYS A 11 47.73 -33.17 -4.73
CA LYS A 11 46.42 -33.39 -5.35
C LYS A 11 46.43 -32.66 -6.69
N THR A 12 46.32 -33.51 -7.70
CA THR A 12 46.09 -33.25 -9.11
C THR A 12 45.04 -32.17 -9.33
N THR A 13 45.45 -31.18 -10.10
CA THR A 13 44.60 -30.21 -10.79
C THR A 13 43.79 -30.92 -11.88
N GLU A 14 42.49 -31.08 -11.66
CA GLU A 14 41.52 -31.25 -12.75
C GLU A 14 40.96 -29.85 -13.11
N PRO A 15 40.92 -29.46 -14.39
CA PRO A 15 40.26 -28.23 -14.80
C PRO A 15 38.74 -28.43 -14.71
N PHE A 16 38.10 -27.66 -13.84
CA PHE A 16 36.64 -27.57 -13.78
C PHE A 16 36.15 -26.88 -15.06
N VAL A 17 35.54 -27.65 -15.96
CA VAL A 17 34.91 -27.14 -17.19
C VAL A 17 33.65 -26.39 -16.79
N LEU A 18 33.61 -25.09 -17.08
CA LEU A 18 32.42 -24.26 -16.99
C LEU A 18 31.38 -24.75 -18.01
N ASN A 19 30.28 -25.34 -17.54
CA ASN A 19 29.11 -25.57 -18.38
C ASN A 19 28.49 -24.21 -18.79
N PRO A 20 28.14 -24.01 -20.08
CA PRO A 20 27.47 -22.80 -20.51
C PRO A 20 26.05 -22.70 -19.94
N ALA A 21 25.65 -21.46 -19.67
CA ALA A 21 24.38 -21.07 -19.08
C ALA A 21 23.16 -21.66 -19.80
N MET A 22 22.18 -22.12 -19.02
CA MET A 22 20.82 -22.37 -19.50
C MET A 22 20.19 -21.07 -20.02
N PRO A 23 19.56 -21.05 -21.21
CA PRO A 23 18.81 -19.90 -21.68
C PRO A 23 17.50 -19.72 -20.90
N LEU A 24 17.17 -18.45 -20.60
CA LEU A 24 15.91 -18.02 -19.99
C LEU A 24 14.70 -18.38 -20.89
N PRO A 25 13.51 -18.67 -20.29
CA PRO A 25 12.30 -18.91 -21.05
C PRO A 25 11.84 -17.66 -21.82
N THR A 26 11.35 -17.95 -23.01
CA THR A 26 11.03 -17.07 -24.12
C THR A 26 9.93 -16.05 -23.78
N VAL A 27 10.15 -14.82 -24.22
CA VAL A 27 9.21 -13.69 -24.20
C VAL A 27 7.95 -14.05 -25.00
N LEU A 28 6.79 -13.76 -24.40
CA LEU A 28 5.47 -13.81 -25.04
C LEU A 28 5.45 -12.99 -26.34
N ALA A 29 4.93 -13.60 -27.40
CA ALA A 29 4.75 -13.02 -28.72
C ALA A 29 4.05 -11.64 -28.68
N GLN A 30 4.65 -10.67 -29.38
CA GLN A 30 4.02 -9.38 -29.66
C GLN A 30 2.85 -9.56 -30.65
N PRO A 31 1.69 -8.91 -30.44
CA PRO A 31 0.64 -8.90 -31.44
C PRO A 31 1.07 -8.10 -32.68
N LYS A 32 0.80 -8.67 -33.84
CA LYS A 32 1.03 -8.12 -35.19
C LYS A 32 0.38 -6.72 -35.32
N PRO A 33 1.02 -5.74 -35.97
CA PRO A 33 0.38 -4.47 -36.29
C PRO A 33 -0.77 -4.68 -37.28
N LEU A 34 -1.95 -4.18 -36.93
CA LEU A 34 -3.11 -4.10 -37.81
C LEU A 34 -2.80 -3.14 -38.96
N THR A 35 -2.70 -3.68 -40.18
CA THR A 35 -2.61 -2.89 -41.40
C THR A 35 -3.96 -2.23 -41.66
N ILE A 36 -4.02 -0.91 -41.51
CA ILE A 36 -5.18 -0.10 -41.90
C ILE A 36 -5.12 0.03 -43.43
N THR A 37 -5.93 -0.77 -44.13
CA THR A 37 -6.20 -0.56 -45.57
C THR A 37 -7.05 0.70 -45.73
N SER A 38 -6.53 1.67 -46.47
CA SER A 38 -7.22 2.89 -46.89
C SER A 38 -8.41 2.57 -47.81
N PRO A 39 -9.55 3.26 -47.66
CA PRO A 39 -10.71 3.05 -48.53
C PRO A 39 -10.48 3.65 -49.93
N LYS A 40 -10.90 2.88 -50.93
CA LYS A 40 -10.84 3.20 -52.37
C LYS A 40 -11.81 4.35 -52.71
N PRO A 41 -11.46 5.27 -53.63
CA PRO A 41 -12.32 6.41 -53.97
C PRO A 41 -13.60 5.98 -54.69
N SER A 42 -14.71 6.59 -54.27
CA SER A 42 -16.07 6.44 -54.77
C SER A 42 -16.28 7.13 -56.13
N LEU A 43 -16.99 6.43 -57.04
CA LEU A 43 -17.60 6.98 -58.27
C LEU A 43 -19.06 7.43 -58.00
N PRO A 44 -19.61 8.35 -58.83
CA PRO A 44 -20.59 9.35 -58.38
C PRO A 44 -22.06 8.90 -58.27
N LEU A 45 -22.81 9.69 -57.49
CA LEU A 45 -24.22 9.57 -57.15
C LEU A 45 -25.15 9.46 -58.36
N SER A 46 -26.02 8.44 -58.35
CA SER A 46 -27.25 8.42 -59.13
C SER A 46 -28.41 8.79 -58.22
N THR A 47 -29.04 9.93 -58.50
CA THR A 47 -30.23 10.46 -57.83
C THR A 47 -31.45 9.62 -58.21
N ARG A 48 -32.01 8.90 -57.24
CA ARG A 48 -33.37 8.33 -57.36
C ARG A 48 -34.22 8.85 -56.21
N GLN A 49 -35.06 9.84 -56.51
CA GLN A 49 -36.11 10.32 -55.62
C GLN A 49 -37.05 9.16 -55.26
N ARG A 50 -37.33 8.99 -53.96
CA ARG A 50 -38.40 8.12 -53.47
C ARG A 50 -39.27 8.90 -52.49
N GLN A 51 -40.55 8.99 -52.85
CA GLN A 51 -41.61 9.72 -52.17
C GLN A 51 -41.90 9.15 -50.77
N ILE A 52 -42.24 10.03 -49.84
CA ILE A 52 -42.67 9.74 -48.47
C ILE A 52 -44.19 9.53 -48.47
N PRO A 53 -44.74 8.41 -47.97
CA PRO A 53 -46.15 8.33 -47.63
C PRO A 53 -46.38 8.82 -46.19
N THR A 54 -47.20 9.86 -46.07
CA THR A 54 -47.83 10.31 -44.83
C THR A 54 -48.94 9.34 -44.42
N SER A 55 -48.93 8.88 -43.18
CA SER A 55 -50.16 8.44 -42.51
C SER A 55 -50.08 8.69 -41.01
N ASN A 56 -51.10 9.40 -40.52
CA ASN A 56 -51.38 9.72 -39.13
C ASN A 56 -51.75 8.45 -38.35
N SER A 57 -51.11 8.22 -37.20
CA SER A 57 -51.84 7.76 -36.02
C SER A 57 -51.15 8.32 -34.76
N LEU A 58 -51.82 9.27 -34.13
CA LEU A 58 -51.46 9.83 -32.83
C LEU A 58 -52.05 8.91 -31.75
N THR A 59 -51.29 7.92 -31.31
CA THR A 59 -51.40 7.41 -29.94
C THR A 59 -50.29 8.04 -29.13
N ARG A 60 -50.64 9.09 -28.36
CA ARG A 60 -49.78 9.62 -27.30
C ARG A 60 -49.65 8.55 -26.22
N SER A 61 -48.67 7.66 -26.39
CA SER A 61 -48.08 6.98 -25.25
C SER A 61 -47.41 8.07 -24.41
N HIS A 62 -48.03 8.43 -23.29
CA HIS A 62 -47.35 9.17 -22.24
C HIS A 62 -46.22 8.28 -21.73
N VAL A 63 -45.04 8.42 -22.32
CA VAL A 63 -43.80 7.92 -21.73
C VAL A 63 -43.59 8.79 -20.50
N ASN A 64 -44.01 8.27 -19.35
CA ASN A 64 -43.66 8.85 -18.07
C ASN A 64 -42.17 8.57 -17.88
N VAL A 65 -41.33 9.48 -18.40
CA VAL A 65 -39.91 9.51 -18.05
C VAL A 65 -39.88 10.00 -16.62
N GLU A 66 -40.03 9.08 -15.66
CA GLU A 66 -39.50 9.33 -14.33
C GLU A 66 -38.03 9.66 -14.55
N GLU A 67 -37.66 10.92 -14.31
CA GLU A 67 -36.25 11.31 -14.23
C GLU A 67 -35.58 10.27 -13.32
N LEU A 68 -34.66 9.49 -13.90
CA LEU A 68 -33.81 8.58 -13.14
C LEU A 68 -33.20 9.41 -12.03
N LYS A 69 -33.70 9.22 -10.80
CA LYS A 69 -33.18 9.89 -9.61
C LYS A 69 -31.67 9.72 -9.64
N THR A 70 -30.97 10.83 -9.74
CA THR A 70 -29.51 10.84 -9.71
C THR A 70 -29.08 10.08 -8.46
N ILE A 71 -28.35 8.98 -8.64
CA ILE A 71 -27.89 8.16 -7.53
C ILE A 71 -27.02 9.07 -6.67
N ALA A 72 -27.47 9.31 -5.43
CA ALA A 72 -26.73 10.17 -4.52
C ALA A 72 -25.33 9.59 -4.31
N PRO A 73 -24.24 10.36 -4.49
CA PRO A 73 -22.87 9.87 -4.39
C PRO A 73 -22.58 9.16 -3.06
N ASP A 74 -23.21 9.62 -1.99
CA ASP A 74 -23.10 9.03 -0.64
C ASP A 74 -23.65 7.60 -0.53
N SER A 75 -24.48 7.17 -1.50
CA SER A 75 -25.03 5.81 -1.53
C SER A 75 -24.14 4.79 -2.24
N LEU A 76 -23.13 5.27 -2.97
CA LEU A 76 -22.22 4.43 -3.76
C LEU A 76 -21.32 3.59 -2.86
N GLY A 77 -20.89 2.43 -3.35
CA GLY A 77 -19.98 1.53 -2.66
C GLY A 77 -19.49 0.45 -3.61
N THR A 78 -18.54 -0.35 -3.15
CA THR A 78 -17.99 -1.49 -3.91
C THR A 78 -18.37 -2.84 -3.30
N LEU A 79 -19.03 -2.85 -2.13
CA LEU A 79 -19.56 -4.06 -1.50
C LEU A 79 -21.08 -3.97 -1.38
N ASN A 80 -21.78 -4.96 -1.94
CA ASN A 80 -23.18 -5.23 -1.60
C ASN A 80 -23.28 -6.26 -0.45
N ALA A 81 -24.49 -6.62 -0.03
CA ALA A 81 -24.69 -7.56 1.08
C ALA A 81 -24.07 -8.96 0.83
N GLU A 82 -24.17 -9.47 -0.40
CA GLU A 82 -23.64 -10.78 -0.81
C GLU A 82 -22.10 -10.79 -0.79
N GLN A 83 -21.48 -9.64 -1.02
CA GLN A 83 -20.03 -9.43 -0.97
C GLN A 83 -19.53 -9.02 0.43
N GLY A 84 -20.38 -9.13 1.46
CA GLY A 84 -20.03 -8.84 2.85
C GLY A 84 -20.27 -7.39 3.29
N GLY A 85 -20.88 -6.54 2.47
CA GLY A 85 -21.39 -5.23 2.90
C GLY A 85 -22.52 -5.34 3.93
N PHE A 86 -22.85 -4.25 4.61
CA PHE A 86 -23.88 -4.24 5.66
C PHE A 86 -25.32 -4.17 5.13
N GLY A 87 -25.49 -4.14 3.82
CA GLY A 87 -26.80 -4.09 3.15
C GLY A 87 -27.36 -2.67 3.01
N ILE A 88 -28.37 -2.55 2.13
CA ILE A 88 -28.88 -1.25 1.67
C ILE A 88 -29.46 -0.39 2.81
N ASN A 89 -29.94 -1.04 3.88
CA ASN A 89 -30.62 -0.41 5.01
C ASN A 89 -29.71 -0.23 6.25
N MET A 90 -28.38 -0.31 6.12
CA MET A 90 -27.46 -0.21 7.27
C MET A 90 -27.58 1.10 8.07
N TRP A 91 -28.11 2.17 7.45
CA TRP A 91 -28.33 3.48 8.09
C TRP A 91 -29.77 3.69 8.54
N LYS A 92 -30.62 2.67 8.47
CA LYS A 92 -32.01 2.77 8.94
C LYS A 92 -32.01 3.22 10.41
N ASP A 93 -32.83 4.22 10.72
CA ASP A 93 -32.98 4.81 12.05
C ASP A 93 -31.70 5.49 12.60
N VAL A 94 -30.69 5.73 11.76
CA VAL A 94 -29.47 6.49 12.12
C VAL A 94 -29.50 7.85 11.44
N SER A 95 -29.49 8.92 12.24
CA SER A 95 -29.48 10.29 11.69
C SER A 95 -28.16 10.61 10.99
N ARG A 96 -28.25 11.36 9.88
CA ARG A 96 -27.11 11.84 9.12
C ARG A 96 -26.10 12.61 9.97
N SER A 97 -26.57 13.49 10.85
CA SER A 97 -25.72 14.25 11.78
C SER A 97 -24.95 13.37 12.78
N LYS A 98 -25.47 12.19 13.11
CA LYS A 98 -24.75 11.21 13.95
C LYS A 98 -23.64 10.53 13.14
N VAL A 99 -23.93 10.13 11.90
CA VAL A 99 -22.93 9.53 11.00
C VAL A 99 -21.78 10.50 10.72
N GLU A 100 -22.10 11.74 10.32
CA GLU A 100 -21.10 12.76 9.98
C GLU A 100 -20.21 13.14 11.19
N ARG A 101 -20.70 12.97 12.42
CA ARG A 101 -19.95 13.21 13.65
C ARG A 101 -19.05 12.04 14.06
N LEU A 102 -19.48 10.81 13.82
CA LEU A 102 -18.82 9.60 14.30
C LEU A 102 -17.88 8.97 13.26
N LEU A 103 -18.24 9.03 11.97
CA LEU A 103 -17.46 8.40 10.91
C LEU A 103 -16.02 8.94 10.84
N PRO A 104 -15.75 10.26 10.95
CA PRO A 104 -14.38 10.76 10.97
C PRO A 104 -13.54 10.30 12.18
N LYS A 105 -14.16 9.73 13.23
CA LYS A 105 -13.49 9.29 14.46
C LYS A 105 -13.08 7.82 14.43
N LEU A 106 -13.23 7.12 13.30
CA LEU A 106 -12.82 5.73 13.18
C LEU A 106 -11.32 5.56 13.47
N PRO A 107 -10.92 4.54 14.25
CA PRO A 107 -9.53 4.32 14.62
C PRO A 107 -8.74 3.67 13.47
N VAL A 108 -8.38 4.45 12.45
CA VAL A 108 -7.71 3.96 11.22
C VAL A 108 -6.38 3.23 11.50
N GLY A 109 -5.69 3.55 12.60
CA GLY A 109 -4.47 2.89 13.07
C GLY A 109 -4.68 1.67 13.98
N SER A 110 -5.88 1.09 14.02
CA SER A 110 -6.17 -0.11 14.82
C SER A 110 -5.29 -1.29 14.41
N LYS A 111 -4.69 -1.95 15.41
CA LYS A 111 -3.92 -3.20 15.22
C LYS A 111 -4.81 -4.45 15.17
N SER A 112 -6.10 -4.32 15.49
CA SER A 112 -7.05 -5.43 15.44
C SER A 112 -7.50 -5.67 13.99
N ARG A 113 -7.17 -6.85 13.44
CA ARG A 113 -7.58 -7.25 12.09
C ARG A 113 -9.10 -7.31 11.92
N ALA A 114 -9.82 -7.79 12.94
CA ALA A 114 -11.28 -7.83 12.93
C ALA A 114 -11.90 -6.43 12.91
N MET A 115 -11.39 -5.50 13.74
CA MET A 115 -11.85 -4.11 13.74
C MET A 115 -11.56 -3.44 12.38
N ARG A 116 -10.38 -3.71 11.81
CA ARG A 116 -10.00 -3.18 10.50
C ARG A 116 -10.89 -3.71 9.38
N ASP A 117 -11.21 -5.00 9.38
CA ASP A 117 -12.15 -5.59 8.42
C ASP A 117 -13.54 -4.96 8.54
N LEU A 118 -14.05 -4.81 9.77
CA LEU A 118 -15.34 -4.16 10.03
C LEU A 118 -15.37 -2.71 9.51
N MET A 119 -14.34 -1.92 9.80
CA MET A 119 -14.20 -0.56 9.28
C MET A 119 -14.13 -0.54 7.75
N ARG A 120 -13.34 -1.43 7.15
CA ARG A 120 -13.23 -1.52 5.69
C ARG A 120 -14.59 -1.84 5.06
N ARG A 121 -15.31 -2.82 5.59
CA ARG A 121 -16.66 -3.19 5.12
C ARG A 121 -17.64 -2.03 5.30
N LEU A 122 -17.54 -1.27 6.40
CA LEU A 122 -18.37 -0.10 6.67
C LEU A 122 -18.17 0.98 5.60
N LEU A 123 -16.91 1.29 5.29
CA LEU A 123 -16.54 2.34 4.36
C LEU A 123 -16.79 1.96 2.89
N LEU A 124 -16.84 0.67 2.56
CA LEU A 124 -17.06 0.19 1.18
C LEU A 124 -18.50 -0.28 0.90
N SER A 125 -19.36 -0.37 1.91
CA SER A 125 -20.76 -0.80 1.73
C SER A 125 -21.55 0.16 0.86
N SER A 126 -22.27 -0.38 -0.12
CA SER A 126 -23.32 0.33 -0.86
C SER A 126 -24.59 0.36 -0.02
N ALA A 127 -25.10 1.55 0.27
CA ALA A 127 -26.20 1.74 1.20
C ALA A 127 -27.01 2.98 0.85
N LYS A 128 -28.31 3.02 1.17
CA LYS A 128 -29.07 4.28 1.08
C LYS A 128 -28.41 5.30 2.01
N ALA A 129 -28.09 6.49 1.51
CA ALA A 129 -27.49 7.54 2.32
C ALA A 129 -28.34 7.82 3.60
N PRO A 130 -27.70 8.09 4.76
CA PRO A 130 -28.42 8.37 5.99
C PRO A 130 -29.30 9.60 5.84
N GLU A 131 -30.49 9.55 6.43
CA GLU A 131 -31.49 10.62 6.33
C GLU A 131 -31.34 11.65 7.47
N GLY A 132 -31.91 12.84 7.25
CA GLY A 132 -31.94 13.91 8.24
C GLY A 132 -31.06 15.12 7.89
N LYS A 133 -31.07 16.11 8.79
CA LYS A 133 -30.37 17.38 8.59
C LYS A 133 -28.85 17.20 8.55
N LEU A 134 -28.21 17.95 7.66
CA LEU A 134 -26.76 18.12 7.61
C LEU A 134 -26.29 18.87 8.85
N ILE A 135 -25.02 18.69 9.22
CA ILE A 135 -24.37 19.62 10.14
C ILE A 135 -24.19 20.96 9.40
N GLU A 136 -24.78 22.05 9.92
CA GLU A 136 -24.90 23.38 9.28
C GLU A 136 -23.58 24.00 8.79
N THR A 137 -22.43 23.47 9.21
CA THR A 137 -21.09 24.02 8.96
C THR A 137 -20.29 23.31 7.85
N LYS A 138 -20.81 22.28 7.18
CA LYS A 138 -20.10 21.60 6.08
C LYS A 138 -21.02 21.24 4.91
N SER A 139 -20.52 21.41 3.68
CA SER A 139 -21.06 20.69 2.53
C SER A 139 -20.92 19.19 2.81
N SER A 140 -22.05 18.48 2.82
CA SER A 140 -22.09 17.08 3.21
C SER A 140 -21.51 16.21 2.10
N ASP A 141 -20.30 15.72 2.30
CA ASP A 141 -19.62 14.83 1.37
C ASP A 141 -19.26 13.55 2.14
N LEU A 142 -20.24 12.69 2.39
CA LEU A 142 -19.99 11.48 3.17
C LEU A 142 -19.09 10.51 2.39
N ILE A 143 -19.30 10.43 1.07
CA ILE A 143 -18.50 9.59 0.20
C ILE A 143 -17.01 9.95 0.22
N GLY A 144 -16.67 11.24 0.14
CA GLY A 144 -15.27 11.64 0.25
C GLY A 144 -14.70 11.34 1.64
N THR A 145 -15.51 11.26 2.71
CA THR A 145 -15.01 10.94 4.08
C THR A 145 -14.68 9.47 4.15
N ARG A 146 -15.47 8.65 3.47
CA ARG A 146 -15.17 7.23 3.32
C ARG A 146 -13.87 7.01 2.56
N VAL A 147 -13.66 7.74 1.46
CA VAL A 147 -12.40 7.70 0.68
C VAL A 147 -11.22 8.14 1.54
N GLU A 148 -11.31 9.28 2.22
CA GLU A 148 -10.26 9.81 3.10
C GLU A 148 -9.87 8.79 4.20
N LEU A 149 -10.85 8.16 4.84
CA LEU A 149 -10.63 7.15 5.86
C LEU A 149 -9.97 5.89 5.29
N LEU A 150 -10.39 5.42 4.11
CA LEU A 150 -9.75 4.29 3.42
C LEU A 150 -8.29 4.60 3.07
N THR A 151 -8.02 5.81 2.57
CA THR A 151 -6.67 6.28 2.30
C THR A 151 -5.83 6.30 3.56
N ASN A 152 -6.33 6.90 4.65
CA ASN A 152 -5.63 6.94 5.95
C ASN A 152 -5.46 5.56 6.60
N MET A 153 -6.37 4.60 6.35
CA MET A 153 -6.18 3.19 6.73
C MET A 153 -5.07 2.49 5.93
N GLY A 154 -4.49 3.16 4.93
CA GLY A 154 -3.52 2.62 3.98
C GLY A 154 -4.13 1.66 2.96
N ASP A 155 -5.46 1.58 2.84
CA ASP A 155 -6.15 0.78 1.82
C ASP A 155 -6.34 1.60 0.53
N ILE A 156 -5.20 2.04 -0.01
CA ILE A 156 -5.10 2.85 -1.22
C ILE A 156 -5.81 2.21 -2.43
N PRO A 157 -5.73 0.87 -2.66
CA PRO A 157 -6.49 0.24 -3.72
C PRO A 157 -8.01 0.37 -3.53
N ALA A 158 -8.53 0.14 -2.32
CA ALA A 158 -9.97 0.24 -2.09
C ALA A 158 -10.49 1.68 -2.19
N ALA A 159 -9.71 2.67 -1.73
CA ALA A 159 -10.01 4.09 -1.94
C ALA A 159 -10.11 4.43 -3.43
N ALA A 160 -9.12 4.00 -4.23
CA ALA A 160 -9.12 4.22 -5.67
C ALA A 160 -10.31 3.54 -6.39
N GLU A 161 -10.66 2.30 -6.01
CA GLU A 161 -11.83 1.63 -6.57
C GLU A 161 -13.15 2.31 -6.18
N LEU A 162 -13.25 2.87 -4.97
CA LEU A 162 -14.43 3.63 -4.56
C LEU A 162 -14.54 4.95 -5.36
N ILE A 163 -13.44 5.69 -5.54
CA ILE A 163 -13.42 6.93 -6.33
C ILE A 163 -13.92 6.69 -7.75
N LYS A 164 -13.52 5.58 -8.39
CA LYS A 164 -13.96 5.23 -9.75
C LYS A 164 -15.46 5.03 -9.90
N GLN A 165 -16.18 4.69 -8.82
CA GLN A 165 -17.64 4.54 -8.86
C GLN A 165 -18.36 5.89 -8.89
N ILE A 166 -17.67 6.99 -8.53
CA ILE A 166 -18.27 8.30 -8.34
C ILE A 166 -18.25 9.05 -9.68
N PRO A 167 -19.41 9.47 -10.21
CA PRO A 167 -19.46 10.27 -11.43
C PRO A 167 -18.64 11.56 -11.29
N ILE A 168 -17.90 11.94 -12.33
CA ILE A 168 -17.03 13.14 -12.32
C ILE A 168 -17.81 14.40 -11.90
N ALA A 169 -19.06 14.54 -12.34
CA ALA A 169 -19.93 15.66 -11.98
C ALA A 169 -20.25 15.75 -10.47
N ALA A 170 -20.06 14.67 -9.73
CA ALA A 170 -20.27 14.59 -8.29
C ALA A 170 -18.98 14.75 -7.46
N HIS A 171 -17.85 15.04 -8.10
CA HIS A 171 -16.58 15.20 -7.40
C HIS A 171 -16.56 16.50 -6.59
N SER A 172 -16.45 16.36 -5.27
CA SER A 172 -16.21 17.49 -4.37
C SER A 172 -14.73 17.89 -4.38
N ARG A 173 -14.41 19.11 -3.93
CA ARG A 173 -13.01 19.54 -3.72
C ARG A 173 -12.21 18.58 -2.82
N ARG A 174 -12.87 17.97 -1.84
CA ARG A 174 -12.23 17.03 -0.92
C ARG A 174 -12.01 15.67 -1.57
N LEU A 175 -12.95 15.20 -2.38
CA LEU A 175 -12.77 13.97 -3.17
C LEU A 175 -11.62 14.13 -4.16
N LEU A 176 -11.57 15.26 -4.88
CA LEU A 176 -10.47 15.59 -5.79
C LEU A 176 -9.12 15.60 -5.05
N ARG A 177 -9.06 16.20 -3.85
CA ARG A 177 -7.86 16.18 -3.02
C ARG A 177 -7.45 14.76 -2.65
N ASN A 178 -8.39 13.92 -2.19
CA ASN A 178 -8.12 12.52 -1.85
C ASN A 178 -7.66 11.70 -3.06
N GLU A 179 -8.19 11.97 -4.26
CA GLU A 179 -7.78 11.31 -5.49
C GLU A 179 -6.33 11.67 -5.85
N VAL A 180 -5.98 12.96 -5.84
CA VAL A 180 -4.60 13.42 -6.05
C VAL A 180 -3.63 12.78 -5.06
N ASP A 181 -3.98 12.78 -3.78
CA ASP A 181 -3.17 12.16 -2.72
C ASP A 181 -2.99 10.65 -2.95
N THR A 182 -4.05 9.94 -3.32
CA THR A 182 -4.02 8.51 -3.67
C THR A 182 -3.11 8.24 -4.87
N LEU A 183 -3.14 9.11 -5.89
CA LEU A 183 -2.29 8.99 -7.07
C LEU A 183 -0.81 9.24 -6.75
N PHE A 184 -0.50 10.26 -5.94
CA PHE A 184 0.88 10.49 -5.48
C PHE A 184 1.43 9.31 -4.67
N MET A 185 0.64 8.75 -3.74
CA MET A 185 1.04 7.57 -2.97
C MET A 185 1.28 6.32 -3.83
N ARG A 186 0.66 6.24 -5.01
CA ARG A 186 0.85 5.17 -6.00
C ARG A 186 1.96 5.46 -7.00
N ASN A 187 2.58 6.65 -6.94
CA ASN A 187 3.53 7.14 -7.93
C ASN A 187 2.95 7.14 -9.37
N ASP A 188 1.64 7.43 -9.50
CA ASP A 188 0.95 7.54 -10.79
C ASP A 188 1.01 9.01 -11.28
N ASN A 189 2.23 9.42 -11.65
CA ASN A 189 2.52 10.82 -12.03
C ASN A 189 1.76 11.26 -13.29
N ALA A 190 1.48 10.34 -14.21
CA ALA A 190 0.76 10.66 -15.43
C ALA A 190 -0.68 11.09 -15.13
N ARG A 191 -1.41 10.31 -14.32
CA ARG A 191 -2.80 10.65 -13.97
C ARG A 191 -2.89 11.84 -13.04
N VAL A 192 -2.00 11.94 -12.03
CA VAL A 192 -2.05 13.05 -11.10
C VAL A 192 -1.80 14.38 -11.80
N CYS A 193 -0.85 14.44 -12.73
CA CYS A 193 -0.55 15.67 -13.45
C CYS A 193 -1.65 16.06 -14.44
N SER A 194 -2.31 15.09 -15.07
CA SER A 194 -3.50 15.36 -15.88
C SER A 194 -4.65 15.92 -15.03
N LEU A 195 -4.91 15.33 -13.86
CA LEU A 195 -5.95 15.79 -12.95
C LEU A 195 -5.65 17.20 -12.42
N VAL A 196 -4.42 17.44 -11.94
CA VAL A 196 -3.97 18.75 -11.44
C VAL A 196 -4.09 19.82 -12.52
N ALA A 197 -3.66 19.55 -13.75
CA ALA A 197 -3.80 20.50 -14.85
C ALA A 197 -5.28 20.83 -15.16
N SER A 198 -6.19 19.86 -15.01
CA SER A 198 -7.62 20.08 -15.23
C SER A 198 -8.29 20.94 -14.14
N GLN A 199 -7.80 20.86 -12.89
CA GLN A 199 -8.44 21.47 -11.73
C GLN A 199 -7.82 22.80 -11.28
N ILE A 200 -6.59 23.12 -11.71
CA ILE A 200 -5.83 24.27 -11.19
C ILE A 200 -6.54 25.62 -11.40
N ARG A 201 -7.40 25.73 -12.42
CA ARG A 201 -8.20 26.93 -12.69
C ARG A 201 -9.37 27.10 -11.71
N ASP A 202 -9.93 25.98 -11.26
CA ASP A 202 -11.13 25.96 -10.42
C ASP A 202 -10.81 25.88 -8.91
N VAL A 203 -9.61 25.40 -8.57
CA VAL A 203 -9.14 25.23 -7.19
C VAL A 203 -7.80 25.92 -6.98
N ASN A 204 -7.87 27.19 -6.55
CA ASN A 204 -6.70 28.02 -6.31
C ASN A 204 -6.26 27.96 -4.83
N THR A 205 -5.56 26.89 -4.43
CA THR A 205 -4.91 26.79 -3.11
C THR A 205 -3.43 26.51 -3.27
N ALA A 206 -2.63 26.85 -2.25
CA ALA A 206 -1.18 26.63 -2.24
C ALA A 206 -0.82 25.18 -2.58
N TYR A 207 -1.57 24.20 -2.08
CA TYR A 207 -1.35 22.80 -2.43
C TYR A 207 -1.51 22.52 -3.93
N TRP A 208 -2.61 22.96 -4.55
CA TRP A 208 -2.85 22.69 -5.97
C TRP A 208 -1.79 23.40 -6.83
N GLN A 209 -1.38 24.60 -6.43
CA GLN A 209 -0.27 25.32 -7.06
C GLN A 209 1.05 24.53 -6.94
N LYS A 210 1.40 24.05 -5.75
CA LYS A 210 2.60 23.20 -5.53
C LYS A 210 2.56 21.92 -6.35
N ALA A 211 1.41 21.22 -6.38
CA ALA A 211 1.22 20.03 -7.19
C ALA A 211 1.37 20.34 -8.69
N HIS A 212 0.85 21.48 -9.14
CA HIS A 212 0.97 21.91 -10.54
C HIS A 212 2.41 22.22 -10.92
N ILE A 213 3.13 22.96 -10.07
CA ILE A 213 4.55 23.27 -10.25
C ILE A 213 5.39 21.99 -10.26
N PHE A 214 5.15 21.05 -9.35
CA PHE A 214 5.80 19.75 -9.37
C PHE A 214 5.56 19.01 -10.69
N CYS A 215 4.34 19.02 -11.21
CA CYS A 215 4.00 18.42 -12.49
C CYS A 215 4.68 19.11 -13.69
N GLN A 216 4.84 20.43 -13.67
CA GLN A 216 5.62 21.17 -14.67
C GLN A 216 7.10 20.76 -14.62
N SER A 217 7.68 20.60 -13.42
CA SER A 217 9.05 20.10 -13.28
C SER A 217 9.21 18.68 -13.84
N LEU A 218 8.27 17.78 -13.57
CA LEU A 218 8.28 16.43 -14.15
C LEU A 218 8.17 16.45 -15.69
N ALA A 219 7.50 17.44 -16.26
CA ALA A 219 7.39 17.64 -17.70
C ALA A 219 8.62 18.33 -18.32
N GLY A 220 9.64 18.69 -17.53
CA GLY A 220 10.82 19.42 -17.99
C GLY A 220 10.57 20.91 -18.25
N GLU A 221 9.41 21.44 -17.85
CA GLU A 221 9.05 22.84 -18.00
C GLU A 221 9.64 23.69 -16.86
N ILE A 222 10.98 23.64 -16.71
CA ILE A 222 11.70 24.21 -15.56
C ILE A 222 11.43 25.71 -15.39
N ASP A 223 11.40 26.48 -16.49
CA ASP A 223 11.14 27.93 -16.42
C ASP A 223 9.74 28.24 -15.87
N LYS A 224 8.73 27.46 -16.27
CA LYS A 224 7.35 27.63 -15.76
C LYS A 224 7.27 27.25 -14.28
N ALA A 225 7.89 26.14 -13.91
CA ALA A 225 7.93 25.69 -12.52
C ALA A 225 8.65 26.71 -11.62
N SER A 226 9.78 27.26 -12.08
CA SER A 226 10.55 28.29 -11.38
C SER A 226 9.77 29.59 -11.20
N LEU A 227 9.08 30.05 -12.25
CA LEU A 227 8.20 31.21 -12.16
C LEU A 227 7.06 30.99 -11.16
N GLY A 228 6.38 29.84 -11.24
CA GLY A 228 5.29 29.49 -10.32
C GLY A 228 5.76 29.41 -8.86
N ALA A 229 6.93 28.84 -8.61
CA ALA A 229 7.51 28.74 -7.28
C ALA A 229 7.93 30.11 -6.73
N SER A 230 8.48 30.98 -7.58
CA SER A 230 8.80 32.35 -7.21
C SER A 230 7.55 33.13 -6.83
N LEU A 231 6.48 33.04 -7.64
CA LEU A 231 5.20 33.66 -7.33
C LEU A 231 4.60 33.16 -6.01
N LEU A 232 4.65 31.84 -5.77
CA LEU A 232 4.21 31.24 -4.50
C LEU A 232 4.93 31.87 -3.29
N ARG A 233 6.24 32.08 -3.41
CA ARG A 233 7.07 32.69 -2.35
C ARG A 233 6.69 34.14 -2.10
N GLU A 234 6.49 34.92 -3.16
CA GLU A 234 6.02 36.32 -3.06
C GLU A 234 4.63 36.43 -2.43
N THR A 235 3.77 35.42 -2.63
CA THR A 235 2.45 35.34 -1.98
C THR A 235 2.48 34.80 -0.54
N GLY A 236 3.68 34.52 0.00
CA GLY A 236 3.88 34.15 1.41
C GLY A 236 4.09 32.64 1.67
N ASP A 237 4.17 31.79 0.65
CA ASP A 237 4.49 30.36 0.84
C ASP A 237 6.01 30.13 0.94
N ASN A 238 6.49 30.08 2.19
CA ASN A 238 7.91 29.94 2.54
C ASN A 238 8.33 28.49 2.87
N ASP A 239 7.70 27.51 2.22
CA ASP A 239 7.98 26.10 2.45
C ASP A 239 9.35 25.67 1.91
N GLN A 240 10.33 25.62 2.81
CA GLN A 240 11.72 25.29 2.48
C GLN A 240 11.89 23.90 1.88
N VAL A 241 11.09 22.91 2.31
CA VAL A 241 11.18 21.53 1.81
C VAL A 241 10.69 21.48 0.37
N PHE A 242 9.57 22.14 0.08
CA PHE A 242 9.04 22.25 -1.29
C PHE A 242 10.06 22.91 -2.21
N HIS A 243 10.54 24.10 -1.85
CA HIS A 243 11.48 24.87 -2.68
C HIS A 243 12.83 24.15 -2.85
N GLY A 244 13.35 23.53 -1.80
CA GLY A 244 14.60 22.76 -1.84
C GLY A 244 14.51 21.54 -2.76
N LEU A 245 13.43 20.75 -2.63
CA LEU A 245 13.19 19.61 -3.51
C LEU A 245 12.97 20.04 -4.98
N LEU A 246 12.30 21.17 -5.21
CA LEU A 246 12.10 21.72 -6.54
C LEU A 246 13.42 22.14 -7.21
N ASN A 247 14.32 22.77 -6.46
CA ASN A 247 15.65 23.14 -6.94
C ASN A 247 16.47 21.91 -7.33
N GLN A 248 16.40 20.84 -6.52
CA GLN A 248 17.06 19.58 -6.83
C GLN A 248 16.48 18.91 -8.07
N LEU A 249 15.15 18.87 -8.20
CA LEU A 249 14.46 18.37 -9.40
C LEU A 249 14.86 19.12 -10.68
N SER A 250 15.14 20.42 -10.54
CA SER A 250 15.57 21.28 -11.65
C SER A 250 17.07 21.18 -11.95
N GLY A 251 17.82 20.35 -11.21
CA GLY A 251 19.24 20.11 -11.44
C GLY A 251 20.20 21.17 -10.88
N PHE A 252 19.73 22.08 -10.02
CA PHE A 252 20.56 23.16 -9.47
C PHE A 252 21.47 22.70 -8.32
N GLU A 253 20.89 22.29 -7.20
CA GLU A 253 21.64 21.93 -5.99
C GLU A 253 21.00 20.70 -5.32
N LYS A 254 21.84 19.83 -4.74
CA LYS A 254 21.35 18.75 -3.89
C LYS A 254 20.79 19.34 -2.61
N TYR A 255 19.56 18.96 -2.28
CA TYR A 255 18.87 19.38 -1.08
C TYR A 255 18.86 18.27 -0.04
N HIS A 256 19.31 18.59 1.17
CA HIS A 256 19.18 17.70 2.32
C HIS A 256 17.87 18.00 3.06
N VAL A 257 16.91 17.08 2.98
CA VAL A 257 15.66 17.17 3.74
C VAL A 257 15.97 16.90 5.21
N ALA A 258 16.07 17.95 6.02
CA ALA A 258 16.45 17.82 7.43
C ALA A 258 15.35 17.18 8.31
N SER A 259 14.08 17.49 8.01
CA SER A 259 12.91 17.04 8.76
C SER A 259 11.72 16.88 7.84
N LEU A 260 10.94 15.82 8.04
CA LEU A 260 9.72 15.57 7.27
C LEU A 260 8.71 14.78 8.09
N ILE A 261 8.12 15.42 9.10
CA ILE A 261 7.15 14.78 10.00
C ILE A 261 5.75 14.82 9.37
N ASP A 262 5.08 13.66 9.33
CA ASP A 262 3.72 13.49 8.82
C ASP A 262 3.47 14.16 7.44
N PRO A 263 4.32 13.90 6.43
CA PRO A 263 4.26 14.65 5.18
C PRO A 263 3.02 14.34 4.36
N GLU A 264 2.54 15.36 3.64
CA GLU A 264 1.56 15.16 2.59
C GLU A 264 2.12 14.25 1.48
N PRO A 265 1.28 13.45 0.82
CA PRO A 265 1.69 12.58 -0.28
C PRO A 265 2.50 13.25 -1.40
N LEU A 266 2.25 14.53 -1.67
CA LEU A 266 3.03 15.32 -2.63
C LEU A 266 4.53 15.30 -2.30
N TYR A 267 4.93 15.48 -1.04
CA TYR A 267 6.35 15.51 -0.66
C TYR A 267 6.99 14.13 -0.83
N PHE A 268 6.26 13.04 -0.61
CA PHE A 268 6.79 11.70 -0.94
C PHE A 268 7.06 11.56 -2.44
N ALA A 269 6.17 12.07 -3.29
CA ALA A 269 6.36 12.08 -4.74
C ALA A 269 7.56 12.95 -5.13
N MET A 270 7.71 14.13 -4.53
CA MET A 270 8.84 15.04 -4.77
C MET A 270 10.18 14.44 -4.32
N VAL A 271 10.27 13.91 -3.10
CA VAL A 271 11.48 13.24 -2.59
C VAL A 271 11.89 12.08 -3.49
N ARG A 272 10.91 11.26 -3.89
CA ARG A 272 11.13 10.15 -4.81
C ARG A 272 11.66 10.62 -6.16
N ALA A 273 11.00 11.60 -6.78
CA ALA A 273 11.37 12.14 -8.08
C ALA A 273 12.74 12.84 -8.05
N ALA A 274 13.06 13.54 -6.96
CA ALA A 274 14.34 14.22 -6.76
C ALA A 274 15.50 13.24 -6.48
N ASN A 275 15.20 11.96 -6.25
CA ASN A 275 16.14 11.00 -5.68
C ASN A 275 16.79 11.50 -4.38
N ALA A 276 16.01 12.21 -3.55
CA ALA A 276 16.45 12.71 -2.25
C ALA A 276 16.26 11.63 -1.17
N ASP A 277 17.09 11.69 -0.13
CA ASP A 277 17.00 10.80 1.03
C ASP A 277 15.86 11.21 1.96
N LEU A 278 15.17 10.23 2.52
CA LEU A 278 14.17 10.47 3.57
C LEU A 278 14.85 10.66 4.94
N PRO A 279 14.51 11.71 5.71
CA PRO A 279 15.03 11.91 7.05
C PRO A 279 14.50 10.83 8.02
N ALA A 280 15.19 10.66 9.15
CA ALA A 280 14.84 9.61 10.12
C ALA A 280 13.47 9.86 10.81
N ASP A 281 13.14 11.13 11.01
CA ASP A 281 11.94 11.57 11.73
C ASP A 281 10.62 11.36 10.95
N VAL A 282 10.68 11.00 9.66
CA VAL A 282 9.51 10.67 8.84
C VAL A 282 8.70 9.50 9.40
N THR A 283 9.35 8.61 10.16
CA THR A 283 8.67 7.50 10.84
C THR A 283 7.96 7.93 12.13
N SER A 284 8.05 9.18 12.57
CA SER A 284 7.31 9.67 13.73
C SER A 284 5.79 9.68 13.49
N SER A 285 5.35 9.73 12.22
CA SER A 285 3.94 9.59 11.87
C SER A 285 3.40 8.22 12.30
N ASN A 286 2.19 8.21 12.85
CA ASN A 286 1.43 7.00 13.12
C ASN A 286 0.33 6.75 12.08
N ASN A 287 0.30 7.52 10.99
CA ASN A 287 -0.65 7.30 9.91
C ASN A 287 -0.27 6.03 9.11
N PRO A 288 -1.15 5.01 9.06
CA PRO A 288 -0.87 3.77 8.34
C PRO A 288 -0.53 3.97 6.85
N ALA A 289 -1.15 4.96 6.21
CA ALA A 289 -0.92 5.31 4.81
C ALA A 289 0.53 5.76 4.58
N ILE A 290 1.01 6.68 5.44
CA ILE A 290 2.37 7.23 5.40
C ILE A 290 3.40 6.14 5.68
N LEU A 291 3.19 5.32 6.71
CA LEU A 291 4.08 4.20 7.05
C LEU A 291 4.18 3.18 5.90
N ARG A 292 3.06 2.89 5.22
CA ARG A 292 3.05 2.05 4.02
C ARG A 292 3.89 2.67 2.90
N THR A 293 3.75 3.97 2.64
CA THR A 293 4.53 4.66 1.61
C THR A 293 6.03 4.58 1.90
N ILE A 294 6.45 4.86 3.14
CA ILE A 294 7.85 4.77 3.59
C ILE A 294 8.39 3.34 3.37
N ALA A 295 7.64 2.31 3.80
CA ALA A 295 8.03 0.90 3.66
C ALA A 295 8.35 0.51 2.21
N THR A 296 7.57 1.02 1.26
CA THR A 296 7.69 0.73 -0.18
C THR A 296 8.54 1.75 -0.94
N SER A 297 9.11 2.76 -0.25
CA SER A 297 9.92 3.78 -0.89
C SER A 297 11.33 3.25 -1.19
N PRO A 298 11.82 3.35 -2.43
CA PRO A 298 13.19 2.97 -2.76
C PRO A 298 14.23 3.93 -2.15
N ASN A 299 13.87 5.18 -1.89
CA ASN A 299 14.76 6.22 -1.34
C ASN A 299 14.90 6.16 0.19
N ALA A 300 14.14 5.28 0.85
CA ALA A 300 14.27 5.08 2.29
C ALA A 300 15.38 4.08 2.61
N ARG A 301 16.19 4.40 3.63
CA ARG A 301 17.19 3.47 4.17
C ARG A 301 16.53 2.17 4.66
N PRO A 302 17.20 1.00 4.56
CA PRO A 302 16.60 -0.30 4.92
C PRO A 302 15.98 -0.34 6.31
N GLU A 303 16.63 0.26 7.31
CA GLU A 303 16.15 0.29 8.70
C GLU A 303 14.81 1.02 8.82
N LEU A 304 14.69 2.16 8.13
CA LEU A 304 13.50 3.00 8.09
C LEU A 304 12.35 2.26 7.40
N ARG A 305 12.65 1.60 6.27
CA ARG A 305 11.68 0.79 5.52
C ARG A 305 11.13 -0.34 6.37
N LEU A 306 11.99 -1.04 7.10
CA LEU A 306 11.61 -2.18 7.93
C LEU A 306 10.78 -1.76 9.15
N ASP A 307 11.15 -0.70 9.87
CA ASP A 307 10.31 -0.20 10.98
C ASP A 307 8.92 0.23 10.48
N ALA A 308 8.88 1.01 9.41
CA ALA A 308 7.63 1.46 8.81
C ALA A 308 6.79 0.27 8.31
N ALA A 309 7.43 -0.73 7.70
CA ALA A 309 6.76 -1.93 7.20
C ALA A 309 6.13 -2.77 8.33
N GLU A 310 6.86 -3.00 9.43
CA GLU A 310 6.35 -3.71 10.60
C GLU A 310 5.13 -3.00 11.21
N ARG A 311 5.18 -1.66 11.30
CA ARG A 311 4.08 -0.87 11.87
C ARG A 311 2.88 -0.85 10.93
N ALA A 312 3.11 -0.59 9.65
CA ALA A 312 2.06 -0.62 8.63
C ALA A 312 1.41 -2.00 8.53
N GLU A 313 2.19 -3.09 8.61
CA GLU A 313 1.66 -4.45 8.67
C GLU A 313 0.83 -4.66 9.93
N SER A 314 1.32 -4.20 11.10
CA SER A 314 0.58 -4.35 12.37
C SER A 314 -0.78 -3.64 12.35
N MET A 315 -0.88 -2.52 11.64
CA MET A 315 -2.11 -1.74 11.41
C MET A 315 -2.89 -2.20 10.16
N GLY A 316 -2.38 -3.22 9.48
CA GLY A 316 -2.95 -3.82 8.28
C GLY A 316 -2.92 -2.99 6.99
N ALA A 317 -2.23 -1.86 6.98
CA ALA A 317 -1.97 -1.07 5.77
C ALA A 317 -0.99 -1.75 4.81
N LEU A 318 -0.14 -2.65 5.31
CA LEU A 318 0.78 -3.46 4.51
C LEU A 318 0.41 -4.94 4.57
N ASN A 319 0.44 -5.62 3.42
CA ASN A 319 0.28 -7.07 3.36
C ASN A 319 1.50 -7.75 4.01
N THR A 320 1.25 -8.76 4.84
CA THR A 320 2.30 -9.55 5.51
C THR A 320 3.31 -10.12 4.52
N GLU A 321 2.88 -10.49 3.30
CA GLU A 321 3.78 -11.00 2.27
C GLU A 321 4.79 -9.96 1.79
N VAL A 322 4.39 -8.69 1.68
CA VAL A 322 5.32 -7.61 1.34
C VAL A 322 6.37 -7.44 2.45
N LEU A 323 5.98 -7.58 3.73
CA LEU A 323 6.93 -7.56 4.83
C LEU A 323 7.90 -8.76 4.78
N ARG A 324 7.42 -9.97 4.45
CA ARG A 324 8.28 -11.14 4.25
C ARG A 324 9.30 -10.92 3.12
N GLN A 325 8.87 -10.33 2.00
CA GLN A 325 9.75 -9.99 0.89
C GLN A 325 10.82 -8.96 1.29
N LEU A 326 10.44 -7.93 2.06
CA LEU A 326 11.40 -6.96 2.60
C LEU A 326 12.41 -7.63 3.53
N TYR A 327 11.96 -8.55 4.39
CA TYR A 327 12.86 -9.31 5.26
C TYR A 327 13.81 -10.22 4.47
N ALA A 328 13.28 -10.94 3.47
CA ALA A 328 14.08 -11.80 2.60
C ALA A 328 15.16 -11.03 1.83
N GLY A 329 14.89 -9.77 1.48
CA GLY A 329 15.84 -8.90 0.79
C GLY A 329 17.03 -8.40 1.63
N VAL A 330 16.98 -8.49 2.98
CA VAL A 330 18.05 -7.97 3.85
C VAL A 330 19.29 -8.85 3.80
N THR A 331 20.42 -8.37 3.30
CA THR A 331 21.66 -9.19 3.26
C THR A 331 22.10 -9.63 4.65
N ILE A 332 22.48 -10.91 4.76
CA ILE A 332 23.18 -11.45 5.93
C ILE A 332 24.66 -11.18 5.65
N SER A 333 25.25 -10.18 6.30
CA SER A 333 26.71 -10.12 6.37
C SER A 333 27.17 -11.11 7.44
N ASP A 334 28.05 -12.05 7.09
CA ASP A 334 28.51 -13.13 7.98
C ASP A 334 29.06 -12.61 9.32
N SER A 335 29.71 -11.43 9.32
CA SER A 335 30.23 -10.77 10.52
C SER A 335 29.17 -10.27 11.52
N ALA A 336 27.90 -10.19 11.11
CA ALA A 336 26.79 -9.71 11.95
C ALA A 336 25.97 -10.84 12.60
N LEU A 337 26.24 -12.10 12.23
CA LEU A 337 25.65 -13.28 12.88
C LEU A 337 26.49 -13.79 14.07
N GLU A 338 27.79 -13.50 14.08
CA GLU A 338 28.72 -13.99 15.11
C GLU A 338 29.00 -12.98 16.24
N ASN A 339 28.81 -11.68 16.00
CA ASN A 339 29.00 -10.65 17.01
C ASN A 339 27.65 -10.07 17.46
N PRO A 340 27.16 -10.41 18.67
CA PRO A 340 26.04 -9.69 19.26
C PRO A 340 26.52 -8.27 19.57
N ILE A 341 26.26 -7.33 18.66
CA ILE A 341 26.55 -5.91 18.85
C ILE A 341 26.08 -5.52 20.25
N THR A 342 27.05 -5.11 21.08
CA THR A 342 26.99 -4.85 22.52
C THR A 342 26.17 -3.61 22.88
N ALA A 343 24.93 -3.56 22.41
CA ALA A 343 23.94 -2.58 22.81
C ALA A 343 22.56 -3.25 22.81
N GLY A 344 21.86 -3.27 23.95
CA GLY A 344 20.54 -3.92 24.09
C GLY A 344 19.49 -3.45 23.06
N ASN A 345 19.67 -2.26 22.47
CA ASN A 345 18.82 -1.72 21.40
C ASN A 345 19.05 -2.40 20.03
N SER A 346 20.24 -2.96 19.77
CA SER A 346 20.56 -3.60 18.49
C SER A 346 19.80 -4.93 18.29
N LYS A 347 19.61 -5.70 19.37
CA LYS A 347 18.81 -6.95 19.35
C LYS A 347 17.34 -6.70 18.98
N ARG A 348 16.80 -5.52 19.33
CA ARG A 348 15.41 -5.11 19.06
C ARG A 348 15.25 -4.33 17.75
N SER A 349 16.30 -4.18 16.95
CA SER A 349 16.21 -3.47 15.68
C SER A 349 15.33 -4.24 14.67
N PRO A 350 14.64 -3.54 13.75
CA PRO A 350 13.95 -4.18 12.62
C PRO A 350 14.88 -5.07 11.78
N LEU A 351 16.14 -4.66 11.61
CA LEU A 351 17.16 -5.47 10.92
C LEU A 351 17.45 -6.80 11.64
N SER A 352 17.54 -6.79 12.98
CA SER A 352 17.73 -8.01 13.76
C SER A 352 16.61 -9.01 13.49
N ARG A 353 15.34 -8.56 13.50
CA ARG A 353 14.18 -9.42 13.18
C ARG A 353 14.20 -9.93 11.74
N ALA A 354 14.55 -9.08 10.78
CA ALA A 354 14.68 -9.49 9.38
C ALA A 354 15.75 -10.58 9.20
N ARG A 355 16.91 -10.45 9.88
CA ARG A 355 17.97 -11.46 9.87
C ARG A 355 17.53 -12.78 10.52
N GLN A 356 16.81 -12.71 11.64
CA GLN A 356 16.22 -13.90 12.28
C GLN A 356 15.25 -14.62 11.33
N TYR A 357 14.41 -13.87 10.62
CA TYR A 357 13.50 -14.43 9.62
C TYR A 357 14.26 -15.12 8.49
N ARG A 358 15.29 -14.48 7.92
CA ARG A 358 16.12 -15.09 6.88
C ARG A 358 16.84 -16.35 7.36
N LYS A 359 17.38 -16.35 8.59
CA LYS A 359 18.02 -17.53 9.16
C LYS A 359 17.02 -18.68 9.28
N ALA A 360 15.81 -18.40 9.76
CA ALA A 360 14.75 -19.40 9.88
C ALA A 360 14.26 -19.92 8.52
N LEU A 361 14.33 -19.11 7.45
CA LEU A 361 13.94 -19.54 6.09
C LEU A 361 14.87 -20.59 5.49
N VAL A 362 16.15 -20.58 5.84
CA VAL A 362 17.16 -21.49 5.28
C VAL A 362 17.56 -22.61 6.24
N GLU A 363 17.05 -22.59 7.47
CA GLU A 363 17.30 -23.63 8.46
C GLU A 363 16.53 -24.91 8.11
N GLY A 364 17.26 -25.98 7.89
CA GLY A 364 16.69 -27.28 7.48
C GLY A 364 16.37 -28.20 8.64
N VAL A 365 16.90 -27.93 9.84
CA VAL A 365 16.73 -28.81 11.01
C VAL A 365 15.53 -28.36 11.85
N PRO A 366 14.47 -29.19 12.00
CA PRO A 366 13.24 -28.77 12.69
C PRO A 366 13.44 -28.27 14.12
N THR A 367 14.32 -28.90 14.90
CA THR A 367 14.65 -28.49 16.27
C THR A 367 15.34 -27.12 16.31
N ALA A 368 16.33 -26.90 15.44
CA ALA A 368 17.00 -25.61 15.32
C ALA A 368 16.03 -24.50 14.86
N THR A 369 15.12 -24.81 13.92
CA THR A 369 14.07 -23.88 13.49
C THR A 369 13.15 -23.51 14.64
N ALA A 370 12.70 -24.47 15.46
CA ALA A 370 11.86 -24.20 16.63
C ALA A 370 12.57 -23.30 17.66
N GLU A 371 13.87 -23.52 17.91
CA GLU A 371 14.66 -22.66 18.81
C GLU A 371 14.79 -21.23 18.28
N LEU A 372 15.02 -21.07 16.97
CA LEU A 372 15.08 -19.77 16.31
C LEU A 372 13.74 -19.04 16.43
N LEU A 373 12.62 -19.72 16.16
CA LEU A 373 11.28 -19.16 16.27
C LEU A 373 10.96 -18.77 17.72
N SER A 374 11.28 -19.63 18.69
CA SER A 374 11.08 -19.34 20.12
C SER A 374 11.81 -18.06 20.54
N ARG A 375 13.07 -17.90 20.13
CA ARG A 375 13.87 -16.69 20.38
C ARG A 375 13.27 -15.47 19.67
N ALA A 376 12.91 -15.60 18.40
CA ALA A 376 12.33 -14.51 17.62
C ALA A 376 11.01 -14.01 18.20
N PHE A 377 10.16 -14.93 18.65
CA PHE A 377 8.89 -14.62 19.30
C PHE A 377 9.08 -13.94 20.66
N LYS A 378 10.09 -14.35 21.45
CA LYS A 378 10.46 -13.65 22.68
C LYS A 378 10.90 -12.22 22.40
N ASP A 379 11.84 -12.02 21.47
CA ASP A 379 12.34 -10.69 21.09
C ASP A 379 11.20 -9.81 20.54
N ALA A 380 10.29 -10.39 19.77
CA ALA A 380 9.12 -9.70 19.22
C ALA A 380 8.12 -9.27 20.31
N ARG A 381 7.95 -10.06 21.38
CA ARG A 381 7.11 -9.66 22.53
C ARG A 381 7.70 -8.45 23.23
N GLU A 382 8.99 -8.47 23.52
CA GLU A 382 9.68 -7.34 24.16
C GLU A 382 9.64 -6.07 23.31
N ALA A 383 9.65 -6.21 21.98
CA ALA A 383 9.56 -5.09 21.04
C ALA A 383 8.11 -4.64 20.72
N GLY A 384 7.08 -5.30 21.28
CA GLY A 384 5.67 -5.00 20.95
C GLY A 384 5.30 -5.32 19.49
N ARG A 385 6.02 -6.25 18.85
CA ARG A 385 5.87 -6.69 17.45
C ARG A 385 5.35 -8.12 17.29
N TYR A 386 5.00 -8.80 18.39
CA TYR A 386 4.63 -10.21 18.39
C TYR A 386 3.57 -10.58 17.34
N GLN A 387 2.47 -9.83 17.26
CA GLN A 387 1.38 -10.13 16.32
C GLN A 387 1.83 -10.12 14.85
N SER A 388 2.69 -9.15 14.50
CA SER A 388 3.26 -9.05 13.16
C SER A 388 4.20 -10.22 12.90
N MET A 389 5.08 -10.53 13.86
CA MET A 389 6.04 -11.62 13.72
C MET A 389 5.38 -13.00 13.66
N ALA A 390 4.32 -13.24 14.43
CA ALA A 390 3.53 -14.46 14.36
C ALA A 390 3.00 -14.71 12.93
N ARG A 391 2.48 -13.67 12.27
CA ARG A 391 2.03 -13.76 10.87
C ARG A 391 3.19 -13.94 9.89
N VAL A 392 4.28 -13.20 10.08
CA VAL A 392 5.48 -13.30 9.23
C VAL A 392 6.05 -14.71 9.24
N PHE A 393 6.26 -15.30 10.42
CA PHE A 393 6.87 -16.62 10.61
C PHE A 393 5.90 -17.79 10.45
N SER A 394 4.59 -17.55 10.32
CA SER A 394 3.57 -18.60 10.21
C SER A 394 3.89 -19.66 9.14
N PRO A 395 4.31 -19.33 7.90
CA PRO A 395 4.67 -20.35 6.91
C PRO A 395 5.83 -21.27 7.35
N ILE A 396 6.83 -20.71 8.05
CA ILE A 396 7.98 -21.48 8.55
C ILE A 396 7.53 -22.41 9.69
N LEU A 397 6.72 -21.88 10.61
CA LEU A 397 6.17 -22.67 11.72
C LEU A 397 5.32 -23.86 11.23
N LYS A 398 4.57 -23.67 10.14
CA LYS A 398 3.78 -24.75 9.50
C LYS A 398 4.65 -25.85 8.89
N GLY A 399 5.92 -25.56 8.59
CA GLY A 399 6.89 -26.55 8.12
C GLY A 399 7.37 -27.51 9.22
N ILE A 400 7.13 -27.18 10.51
CA ILE A 400 7.53 -28.03 11.64
C ILE A 400 6.42 -29.05 11.91
N THR A 401 6.75 -30.33 11.76
CA THR A 401 5.82 -31.42 12.12
C THR A 401 5.75 -31.53 13.64
N PRO A 402 4.55 -31.44 14.25
CA PRO A 402 4.43 -31.52 15.70
C PRO A 402 4.75 -32.94 16.21
N THR A 403 5.65 -33.05 17.19
CA THR A 403 6.01 -34.30 17.88
C THR A 403 6.20 -34.06 19.38
N HIS A 404 6.33 -35.13 20.17
CA HIS A 404 6.57 -35.03 21.62
C HIS A 404 7.93 -34.38 21.95
N ASP A 405 8.89 -34.40 21.03
CA ASP A 405 10.20 -33.73 21.20
C ASP A 405 10.07 -32.21 21.35
N PHE A 406 8.95 -31.65 20.88
CA PHE A 406 8.68 -30.22 20.92
C PHE A 406 7.82 -29.77 22.11
N ILE A 407 7.59 -30.60 23.14
CA ILE A 407 6.76 -30.24 24.32
C ILE A 407 7.10 -28.84 24.89
N TRP A 408 8.38 -28.49 24.94
CA TRP A 408 8.87 -27.19 25.40
C TRP A 408 8.45 -25.99 24.51
N PHE A 409 8.16 -26.22 23.23
CA PHE A 409 7.81 -25.22 22.22
C PHE A 409 6.31 -25.15 21.94
N ILE A 410 5.55 -26.22 22.21
CA ILE A 410 4.10 -26.32 21.89
C ILE A 410 3.30 -25.06 22.31
N PRO A 411 3.44 -24.52 23.54
CA PRO A 411 2.65 -23.36 23.94
C PRO A 411 2.93 -22.11 23.09
N GLU A 412 4.17 -21.92 22.64
CA GLU A 412 4.55 -20.80 21.78
C GLU A 412 4.07 -21.01 20.33
N ALA A 413 4.18 -22.24 19.81
CA ALA A 413 3.66 -22.60 18.49
C ALA A 413 2.13 -22.35 18.39
N ILE A 414 1.37 -22.83 19.37
CA ILE A 414 -0.08 -22.59 19.47
C ILE A 414 -0.38 -21.10 19.49
N ARG A 415 0.29 -20.34 20.37
CA ARG A 415 0.06 -18.90 20.51
C ARG A 415 0.33 -18.16 19.21
N ALA A 416 1.43 -18.48 18.52
CA ALA A 416 1.79 -17.85 17.26
C ALA A 416 0.78 -18.15 16.16
N LEU A 417 0.36 -19.41 15.99
CA LEU A 417 -0.62 -19.82 14.98
C LEU A 417 -1.99 -19.18 15.19
N LEU A 418 -2.49 -19.19 16.44
CA LEU A 418 -3.75 -18.51 16.78
C LEU A 418 -3.67 -16.99 16.56
N THR A 419 -2.53 -16.38 16.91
CA THR A 419 -2.29 -14.94 16.67
C THR A 419 -2.22 -14.60 15.18
N ALA A 420 -1.74 -15.54 14.36
CA ALA A 420 -1.75 -15.43 12.91
C ALA A 420 -3.13 -15.69 12.28
N GLY A 421 -4.09 -16.20 13.06
CA GLY A 421 -5.42 -16.59 12.59
C GLY A 421 -5.49 -17.99 11.96
N ASP A 422 -4.43 -18.79 12.07
CA ASP A 422 -4.34 -20.14 11.50
C ASP A 422 -4.73 -21.19 12.56
N ILE A 423 -6.03 -21.33 12.79
CA ILE A 423 -6.59 -22.24 13.80
C ILE A 423 -6.36 -23.70 13.40
N GLU A 424 -6.47 -24.01 12.11
CA GLU A 424 -6.30 -25.36 11.56
C GLU A 424 -4.91 -25.90 11.86
N SER A 425 -3.87 -25.10 11.61
CA SER A 425 -2.49 -25.52 11.88
C SER A 425 -2.18 -25.62 13.37
N ALA A 426 -2.95 -24.97 14.24
CA ALA A 426 -2.77 -25.06 15.70
C ALA A 426 -3.32 -26.36 16.30
N ALA A 427 -4.30 -27.00 15.65
CA ALA A 427 -4.98 -28.18 16.20
C ALA A 427 -4.06 -29.38 16.48
N PRO A 428 -3.10 -29.76 15.59
CA PRO A 428 -2.17 -30.85 15.88
C PRO A 428 -1.27 -30.58 17.09
N TRP A 429 -0.85 -29.33 17.29
CA TRP A 429 -0.08 -28.91 18.47
C TRP A 429 -0.89 -29.07 19.76
N PHE A 430 -2.19 -28.71 19.75
CA PHE A 430 -3.09 -28.93 20.89
C PHE A 430 -3.26 -30.42 21.20
N SER A 431 -3.33 -31.28 20.20
CA SER A 431 -3.49 -32.73 20.39
C SER A 431 -2.33 -33.32 21.19
N ILE A 432 -1.10 -32.94 20.87
CA ILE A 432 0.10 -33.42 21.58
C ILE A 432 0.16 -32.87 23.01
N LEU A 433 -0.22 -31.61 23.20
CA LEU A 433 -0.29 -31.02 24.54
C LEU A 433 -1.29 -31.78 25.43
N ARG A 434 -2.42 -32.20 24.87
CA ARG A 434 -3.44 -32.95 25.60
C ARG A 434 -2.98 -34.38 25.90
N SER A 435 -2.30 -35.05 24.98
CA SER A 435 -1.79 -36.40 25.23
C SER A 435 -0.67 -36.40 26.27
N SER A 436 0.24 -35.42 26.25
CA SER A 436 1.31 -35.31 27.25
C SER A 436 0.79 -35.00 28.65
N ALA A 437 -0.31 -34.24 28.76
CA ALA A 437 -0.98 -33.97 30.04
C ALA A 437 -1.77 -35.15 30.61
N MET A 438 -2.03 -36.20 29.82
CA MET A 438 -2.70 -37.43 30.27
C MET A 438 -1.71 -38.53 30.67
N LEU A 439 -0.44 -38.38 30.29
CA LEU A 439 0.65 -39.32 30.57
C LEU A 439 1.46 -38.96 31.82
N ASN A 440 1.28 -37.73 32.33
CA ASN A 440 1.79 -37.23 33.61
C ASN A 440 0.62 -37.07 34.58
#